data_AF-A0A013XQU6-F1
#
_entry.id   AF-A0A013XQU6-F1
#
_cell.length_a   1.000
_cell.length_b   1.000
_cell.length_c   1.000
_cell.angle_alpha   90.00
_cell.angle_beta   90.00
_cell.angle_gamma   90.00
#
_symmetry.space_group_name_H-M   'P 1'
#
loop_
_entity.id
_entity.type
_entity.pdbx_description
1 polymer ?
#
loop_
_entity_poly.entity_id
_entity_poly.type
_entity_poly.pdbx_seq_one_letter_code
_entity_poly.pdbx_strand_id
1 'polypeptide(L)'
;MAEGSSAQKMRRINSVAYLRHCYDMLVLNPATVFVYGHSADENDAHIYRAIFGSSAKKVYFGVYKPNGEKLKELDGLLAKYQRTSGSSTGYAFFDSESAQIWA
;
A
#
# COMPACT_ATOMS: atom_id res chain seq x y z
N MET A 1 -21.90 2.88 2.34
CA MET A 1 -20.41 2.84 2.33
C MET A 1 -19.91 4.17 1.76
N ALA A 2 -19.20 4.96 2.57
CA ALA A 2 -18.90 6.37 2.25
C ALA A 2 -17.54 6.60 1.57
N GLU A 3 -16.64 5.61 1.57
CA GLU A 3 -15.23 5.80 1.17
C GLU A 3 -14.98 5.72 -0.35
N GLY A 4 -15.90 5.11 -1.10
CA GLY A 4 -15.81 4.95 -2.55
C GLY A 4 -14.91 3.79 -2.99
N SER A 5 -15.29 3.13 -4.09
CA SER A 5 -14.52 2.02 -4.67
C SER A 5 -13.18 2.46 -5.25
N SER A 6 -12.23 1.54 -5.40
CA SER A 6 -10.94 1.82 -6.02
C SER A 6 -11.07 2.45 -7.41
N ALA A 7 -12.07 2.06 -8.22
CA ALA A 7 -12.30 2.66 -9.53
C ALA A 7 -12.78 4.11 -9.44
N GLN A 8 -13.65 4.43 -8.47
CA GLN A 8 -14.08 5.80 -8.20
C GLN A 8 -12.91 6.68 -7.72
N LYS A 9 -12.12 6.18 -6.77
CA LYS A 9 -10.91 6.87 -6.28
C LYS A 9 -9.92 7.12 -7.42
N MET A 10 -9.68 6.15 -8.31
CA MET A 10 -8.83 6.33 -9.48
C MET A 10 -9.35 7.35 -10.50
N ARG A 11 -10.66 7.40 -10.74
CA ARG A 11 -11.24 8.47 -11.58
C ARG A 11 -10.95 9.84 -11.00
N ARG A 12 -11.05 9.99 -9.67
CA ARG A 12 -10.73 11.25 -8.98
C ARG A 12 -9.24 11.60 -9.07
N ILE A 13 -8.34 10.63 -8.89
CA ILE A 13 -6.90 10.81 -9.07
C ILE A 13 -6.61 11.34 -10.48
N ASN A 14 -7.21 10.72 -11.50
CA ASN A 14 -7.01 11.13 -12.90
C ASN A 14 -7.65 12.47 -13.26
N SER A 15 -8.67 12.93 -12.53
CA SER A 15 -9.33 14.20 -12.79
C SER A 15 -8.70 15.39 -12.06
N VAL A 16 -7.73 15.17 -11.17
CA VAL A 16 -7.06 16.23 -10.39
C VAL A 16 -5.56 16.15 -10.64
N ALA A 17 -5.00 17.16 -11.31
CA ALA A 17 -3.59 17.18 -11.73
C ALA A 17 -2.60 16.90 -10.59
N TYR A 18 -2.85 17.47 -9.41
CA TYR A 18 -2.00 17.23 -8.22
C TYR A 18 -2.04 15.76 -7.77
N LEU A 19 -3.23 15.16 -7.65
CA LEU A 19 -3.36 13.77 -7.25
C LEU A 19 -2.75 12.83 -8.28
N ARG A 20 -2.94 13.14 -9.57
CA ARG A 20 -2.33 12.39 -10.66
C ARG A 20 -0.81 12.43 -10.56
N HIS A 21 -0.24 13.62 -10.36
CA HIS A 21 1.20 13.78 -10.18
C HIS A 21 1.72 12.96 -8.99
N CYS A 22 1.07 13.03 -7.82
CA CYS A 22 1.46 12.21 -6.66
C CYS A 22 1.39 10.70 -6.94
N TYR A 23 0.36 10.25 -7.66
CA TYR A 23 0.22 8.85 -8.06
C TYR A 23 1.33 8.42 -9.01
N ASP A 24 1.65 9.23 -10.02
CA ASP A 24 2.73 8.95 -10.96
C ASP A 24 4.09 8.91 -10.23
N MET A 25 4.33 9.82 -9.28
CA MET A 25 5.54 9.81 -8.45
C MET A 25 5.63 8.56 -7.56
N LEU A 26 4.50 8.04 -7.09
CA LEU A 26 4.47 6.77 -6.34
C LEU A 26 4.86 5.59 -7.22
N VAL A 27 4.36 5.53 -8.45
CA VAL A 27 4.68 4.46 -9.43
C VAL A 27 6.15 4.52 -9.85
N LEU A 28 6.71 5.72 -10.00
CA LEU A 28 8.11 5.89 -10.41
C LEU A 28 9.11 5.82 -9.25
N ASN A 29 8.66 5.52 -8.03
CA ASN A 29 9.52 5.57 -6.84
C ASN A 29 10.49 4.37 -6.79
N PRO A 30 11.82 4.57 -6.78
CA PRO A 30 12.79 3.49 -6.61
C PRO A 30 13.22 3.28 -5.14
N ALA A 31 12.75 4.11 -4.22
CA ALA A 31 13.14 4.06 -2.82
C ALA A 31 12.43 2.92 -2.06
N THR A 32 12.85 2.74 -0.81
CA THR A 32 12.13 1.90 0.16
C THR A 32 10.85 2.63 0.59
N VAL A 33 9.72 1.92 0.61
CA VAL A 33 8.42 2.49 0.96
C VAL A 33 7.93 1.94 2.29
N PHE A 34 7.44 2.82 3.16
CA PHE A 34 6.73 2.45 4.38
C PHE A 34 5.27 2.89 4.27
N VAL A 35 4.35 1.95 4.47
CA VAL A 35 2.90 2.17 4.37
C VAL A 35 2.29 2.08 5.76
N TYR A 36 1.67 3.16 6.21
CA TYR A 36 0.99 3.26 7.49
C TYR A 36 -0.53 3.35 7.31
N GLY A 37 -1.30 2.92 8.32
CA GLY A 37 -2.75 3.17 8.37
C GLY A 37 -3.54 2.50 7.25
N HIS A 38 -3.12 1.31 6.81
CA HIS A 38 -3.79 0.58 5.73
C HIS A 38 -4.60 -0.61 6.25
N SER A 39 -5.58 -1.04 5.46
CA SER A 39 -6.41 -2.23 5.73
C SER A 39 -6.17 -3.39 4.76
N ALA A 40 -5.35 -3.19 3.71
CA ALA A 40 -5.22 -4.11 2.56
C ALA A 40 -6.56 -4.35 1.81
N ASP A 41 -7.55 -3.50 2.02
CA ASP A 41 -8.90 -3.62 1.45
C ASP A 41 -8.95 -3.29 -0.05
N GLU A 42 -9.95 -3.82 -0.75
CA GLU A 42 -10.17 -3.61 -2.19
C GLU A 42 -10.46 -2.16 -2.57
N ASN A 43 -10.97 -1.34 -1.65
CA ASN A 43 -11.17 0.09 -1.89
C ASN A 43 -9.86 0.83 -2.23
N ASP A 44 -8.72 0.33 -1.74
CA ASP A 44 -7.38 0.90 -1.99
C ASP A 44 -6.53 0.05 -2.94
N ALA A 45 -7.14 -0.89 -3.66
CA ALA A 45 -6.45 -1.77 -4.62
C ALA A 45 -5.52 -1.02 -5.58
N HIS A 46 -5.93 0.15 -6.06
CA HIS A 46 -5.14 1.01 -6.93
C HIS A 46 -3.80 1.49 -6.35
N ILE A 47 -3.70 1.70 -5.03
CA ILE A 47 -2.47 2.09 -4.35
C ILE A 47 -1.55 0.89 -4.19
N TYR A 48 -2.07 -0.28 -3.78
CA TYR A 48 -1.25 -1.49 -3.69
C TYR A 48 -0.70 -1.90 -5.06
N ARG A 49 -1.51 -1.81 -6.12
CA ARG A 49 -1.05 -2.03 -7.50
C ARG A 49 0.01 -1.02 -7.92
N ALA A 50 -0.14 0.25 -7.56
CA ALA A 50 0.88 1.27 -7.85
C ALA A 50 2.21 0.96 -7.15
N ILE A 51 2.16 0.61 -5.86
CA ILE A 51 3.34 0.29 -5.06
C ILE A 51 4.02 -0.97 -5.58
N PHE A 52 3.28 -2.05 -5.81
CA PHE A 52 3.87 -3.29 -6.32
C PHE A 52 4.32 -3.18 -7.78
N GLY A 53 3.65 -2.36 -8.60
CA GLY A 53 4.07 -2.06 -9.97
C GLY A 53 5.20 -1.03 -10.06
N SER A 54 5.64 -0.45 -8.95
CA SER A 54 6.72 0.53 -8.93
C SER A 54 8.11 -0.12 -8.97
N SER A 55 9.14 0.72 -9.13
CA SER A 55 10.55 0.32 -9.00
C SER A 55 11.04 0.21 -7.54
N ALA A 56 10.14 0.24 -6.55
CA ALA A 56 10.51 0.24 -5.14
C ALA A 56 11.35 -1.00 -4.79
N LYS A 57 12.48 -0.79 -4.10
CA LYS A 57 13.39 -1.87 -3.71
C LYS A 57 12.78 -2.81 -2.69
N LYS A 58 12.00 -2.26 -1.77
CA LYS A 58 11.35 -2.99 -0.68
C LYS A 58 10.18 -2.19 -0.12
N VAL A 59 9.15 -2.89 0.32
CA VAL A 59 7.95 -2.28 0.89
C VAL A 59 7.74 -2.80 2.31
N TYR A 60 7.41 -1.91 3.23
CA TYR A 60 7.11 -2.22 4.62
C TYR A 60 5.69 -1.81 4.94
N PHE A 61 4.89 -2.76 5.43
CA PHE A 61 3.49 -2.56 5.77
C PHE A 61 3.35 -2.52 7.30
N GLY A 62 2.92 -1.38 7.83
CA GLY A 62 2.72 -1.19 9.26
C GLY A 62 1.44 -1.86 9.73
N VAL A 63 1.54 -2.68 10.77
CA VAL A 63 0.42 -3.38 11.39
C VAL A 63 0.32 -2.96 12.84
N TYR A 64 -0.79 -2.34 13.21
CA TYR A 64 -1.04 -2.00 14.61
C TYR A 64 -1.43 -3.24 15.41
N LYS A 65 -0.73 -3.49 16.52
CA LYS A 65 -0.91 -4.65 17.40
C LYS A 65 -0.90 -5.97 16.60
N PRO A 66 0.23 -6.32 15.97
CA PRO A 66 0.30 -7.48 15.10
C PRO A 66 0.05 -8.77 15.90
N ASN A 67 -0.70 -9.69 15.31
CA ASN A 67 -0.86 -11.05 15.81
C ASN A 67 -0.78 -12.04 14.63
N GLY A 68 -0.55 -13.32 14.92
CA GLY A 68 -0.30 -14.32 13.88
C GLY A 68 -1.43 -14.48 12.85
N GLU A 69 -2.68 -14.32 13.26
CA GLU A 69 -3.85 -14.45 12.37
C GLU A 69 -3.98 -13.24 11.45
N LYS A 70 -3.90 -12.03 12.01
CA LYS A 70 -3.96 -10.76 11.29
C LYS A 70 -2.83 -10.64 10.28
N LEU A 71 -1.62 -11.07 10.64
CA LEU A 71 -0.48 -11.08 9.72
C LEU A 71 -0.72 -12.04 8.54
N LYS A 72 -1.27 -13.23 8.79
CA LYS A 72 -1.59 -14.19 7.72
C LYS A 72 -2.69 -13.67 6.79
N GLU A 73 -3.72 -13.03 7.34
CA GLU A 73 -4.80 -12.44 6.55
C GLU A 73 -4.27 -11.32 5.63
N LEU A 74 -3.53 -10.37 6.20
CA LEU A 74 -2.91 -9.29 5.44
C LEU A 74 -1.92 -9.81 4.39
N ASP A 75 -1.14 -10.84 4.72
CA ASP A 75 -0.23 -11.49 3.77
C ASP A 75 -0.97 -12.06 2.56
N GLY A 76 -2.08 -12.77 2.79
CA GLY A 76 -2.92 -13.29 1.70
C GLY A 76 -3.49 -12.20 0.79
N LEU A 77 -3.96 -11.10 1.38
CA LEU A 77 -4.50 -9.95 0.65
C LEU A 77 -3.41 -9.23 -0.17
N LEU A 78 -2.25 -8.98 0.43
CA LEU A 78 -1.14 -8.29 -0.25
C LEU A 78 -0.49 -9.17 -1.33
N ALA A 79 -0.34 -10.47 -1.09
CA ALA A 79 0.15 -11.42 -2.08
C ALA A 79 -0.72 -11.45 -3.34
N LYS A 80 -2.06 -11.30 -3.22
CA LYS A 80 -2.97 -11.14 -4.37
C LYS A 80 -2.57 -9.93 -5.23
N TYR A 81 -2.29 -8.78 -4.63
CA TYR A 81 -1.90 -7.57 -5.36
C TYR A 81 -0.49 -7.67 -5.96
N GLN A 82 0.46 -8.25 -5.23
CA GLN A 82 1.82 -8.48 -5.71
C GLN A 82 1.83 -9.38 -6.96
N ARG A 83 1.11 -10.51 -6.91
CA ARG A 83 0.97 -11.44 -8.05
C ARG A 83 0.28 -10.79 -9.25
N THR A 84 -0.82 -10.08 -9.01
CA THR A 84 -1.56 -9.40 -10.09
C THR A 84 -0.71 -8.34 -10.80
N SER A 85 0.23 -7.72 -10.07
CA SER A 85 1.13 -6.69 -10.62
C SER A 85 2.38 -7.29 -11.29
N GLY A 86 2.58 -8.61 -11.26
CA GLY A 86 3.78 -9.27 -11.77
C GLY A 86 5.07 -8.90 -11.02
N SER A 87 4.93 -8.38 -9.79
CA SER A 87 6.03 -7.79 -9.04
C SER A 87 6.86 -8.85 -8.32
N SER A 88 8.19 -8.70 -8.38
CA SER A 88 9.13 -9.43 -7.53
C SER A 88 9.56 -8.62 -6.30
N THR A 89 8.99 -7.44 -6.07
CA THR A 89 9.36 -6.58 -4.94
C THR A 89 8.95 -7.23 -3.64
N GLY A 90 9.93 -7.61 -2.82
CA GLY A 90 9.68 -8.18 -1.50
C GLY A 90 9.04 -7.16 -0.56
N TYR A 91 8.10 -7.62 0.26
CA TYR A 91 7.52 -6.83 1.34
C TYR A 91 7.68 -7.51 2.69
N ALA A 92 7.58 -6.72 3.76
CA ALA A 92 7.58 -7.21 5.13
C ALA A 92 6.61 -6.39 6.00
N PHE A 93 6.19 -6.97 7.12
CA PHE A 93 5.39 -6.26 8.12
C PHE A 93 6.29 -5.66 9.21
N PHE A 94 5.86 -4.53 9.76
CA PHE A 94 6.45 -3.97 10.98
C PHE A 94 5.33 -3.58 11.95
N ASP A 95 5.64 -3.59 13.25
CA ASP A 95 4.70 -3.13 14.26
C ASP A 95 4.63 -1.59 14.24
N SER A 96 3.47 -1.04 13.94
CA SER A 96 3.28 0.41 13.94
C SER A 96 2.98 0.98 15.33
N GLU A 97 2.72 0.16 16.34
CA GLU A 97 2.56 0.59 17.73
C GLU A 97 3.89 1.04 18.35
N SER A 98 5.00 0.42 17.94
CA SER A 98 6.31 0.61 18.56
C SER A 98 7.00 1.94 18.22
N ALA A 99 6.34 2.86 17.50
CA ALA A 99 6.87 4.18 17.20
C ALA A 99 6.86 5.04 18.48
N GLN A 100 7.86 4.82 19.32
CA GLN A 100 8.10 5.59 20.53
C GLN A 100 8.43 7.04 20.15
N ILE A 101 7.73 8.02 20.72
CA ILE A 101 8.09 9.43 20.59
C ILE A 101 9.31 9.67 21.48
N TRP A 102 10.42 10.09 20.88
CA TRP A 102 11.59 10.59 21.61
C TRP A 102 11.47 12.12 21.72
N ALA A 103 11.37 12.61 22.95
CA ALA A 103 11.40 14.03 23.29
C ALA A 103 12.72 14.39 23.96
#